data_AF-A0A835GUC3-F1
#
_entry.id   AF-A0A835GUC3-F1
#
_cell.length_a   1.000
_cell.length_b   1.000
_cell.length_c   1.000
_cell.angle_alpha   90.00
_cell.angle_beta   90.00
_cell.angle_gamma   90.00
#
_symmetry.space_group_name_H-M   'P 1'
#
loop_
_entity.id
_entity.type
_entity.pdbx_description
1 polymer ?
#
loop_
_entity_poly.entity_id
_entity_poly.type
_entity_poly.pdbx_seq_one_letter_code
_entity_poly.pdbx_strand_id
1 'polypeptide(L)'
;MSSDFIHLHIYILVLAKAFMRHHSTKFSMRSCACVWPRDITFYVYYFYICVTINMCSLYNFLFVLCITVSIRTVFSAVALQLPEEKPKEMAHLEGCYVLALKRVLPYNTPFSPQDGGACLQFNCRRDNITSIFSCGTLHVGDNGCAIVSGDKYLPYPDCCDRGVCNSINHKSIVT
;
A
#
# COMPACT_ATOMS: atom_id res chain seq x y z
N MET A 1 -2.46 4.06 10.61
CA MET A 1 -1.18 4.19 9.88
C MET A 1 -0.14 4.67 10.89
N SER A 2 0.83 3.83 11.29
CA SER A 2 1.79 4.22 12.34
C SER A 2 2.72 5.32 11.81
N SER A 3 3.13 6.25 12.67
CA SER A 3 4.01 7.38 12.30
C SER A 3 5.37 6.92 11.77
N ASP A 4 5.73 5.66 12.00
CA ASP A 4 7.01 5.08 11.58
C ASP A 4 7.13 4.96 10.06
N PHE A 5 6.00 4.81 9.36
CA PHE A 5 6.00 4.67 7.91
C PHE A 5 6.32 5.98 7.17
N ILE A 6 5.92 7.12 7.76
CA ILE A 6 6.23 8.45 7.22
C ILE A 6 7.73 8.73 7.37
N HIS A 7 8.32 8.34 8.50
CA HIS A 7 9.75 8.47 8.73
C HIS A 7 10.59 7.66 7.73
N LEU A 8 10.17 6.44 7.40
CA LEU A 8 10.91 5.61 6.45
C LEU A 8 10.89 6.18 5.02
N HIS A 9 9.75 6.71 4.57
CA HIS A 9 9.64 7.36 3.24
C HIS A 9 10.49 8.64 3.14
N ILE A 10 10.49 9.47 4.19
CA ILE A 10 11.33 10.68 4.24
C ILE A 10 12.81 10.28 4.25
N TYR A 11 13.20 9.23 4.99
CA TYR A 11 14.58 8.77 5.04
C TYR A 11 15.08 8.26 3.68
N ILE A 12 14.26 7.50 2.94
CA ILE A 12 14.59 7.02 1.60
C ILE A 12 14.74 8.19 0.61
N LEU A 13 13.84 9.19 0.65
CA LEU A 13 13.94 10.38 -0.20
C LEU A 13 15.16 11.24 0.12
N VAL A 14 15.51 11.39 1.40
CA VAL A 14 16.71 12.10 1.84
C VAL A 14 17.98 11.36 1.40
N LEU A 15 18.03 10.04 1.54
CA LEU A 15 19.15 9.22 1.07
C LEU A 15 19.30 9.27 -0.46
N ALA A 16 18.20 9.21 -1.22
CA ALA A 16 18.23 9.34 -2.67
C ALA A 16 18.74 10.71 -3.10
N LYS A 17 18.31 11.79 -2.43
CA LYS A 17 18.75 13.16 -2.71
C LYS A 17 20.22 13.39 -2.30
N ALA A 18 20.68 12.76 -1.22
CA ALA A 18 22.07 12.78 -0.79
C ALA A 18 22.98 12.00 -1.76
N PHE A 19 22.54 10.83 -2.21
CA PHE A 19 23.26 10.02 -3.20
C PHE A 19 23.41 10.75 -4.54
N MET A 20 22.34 11.40 -5.01
CA MET A 20 22.37 12.21 -6.24
C MET A 20 23.28 13.44 -6.12
N ARG A 21 23.37 14.07 -4.95
CA ARG A 21 24.30 15.19 -4.73
C ARG A 21 25.76 14.75 -4.66
N HIS A 22 26.04 13.56 -4.11
CA HIS A 22 27.41 13.12 -3.93
C HIS A 22 28.07 12.64 -5.24
N HIS A 23 27.28 12.26 -6.25
CA HIS A 23 27.81 11.79 -7.54
C HIS A 23 28.02 12.90 -8.60
N SER A 24 27.78 14.17 -8.29
CA SER A 24 27.91 15.26 -9.29
C SER A 24 29.32 15.84 -9.42
N THR A 25 30.31 15.39 -8.64
CA THR A 25 31.67 15.96 -8.72
C THR A 25 32.74 14.86 -8.64
N LYS A 26 33.46 14.67 -9.76
CA LYS A 26 34.67 13.86 -9.95
C LYS A 26 34.49 12.34 -10.00
N PHE A 27 33.93 11.86 -11.10
CA PHE A 27 34.31 10.54 -11.62
C PHE A 27 35.63 10.66 -12.38
N SER A 28 36.75 10.60 -11.67
CA SER A 28 38.06 10.34 -12.27
C SER A 28 38.17 8.84 -12.49
N MET A 29 37.88 8.43 -13.72
CA MET A 29 37.88 7.06 -14.21
C MET A 29 39.29 6.47 -14.13
N ARG A 30 39.57 5.65 -13.11
CA ARG A 30 40.75 4.76 -13.08
C ARG A 30 40.30 3.31 -13.18
N SER A 31 40.52 2.77 -14.37
CA SER A 31 40.89 1.39 -14.68
C SER A 31 39.87 0.28 -14.40
N CYS A 32 38.84 0.20 -15.24
CA CYS A 32 38.40 -1.12 -15.74
C CYS A 32 39.43 -1.58 -16.78
N ALA A 33 40.09 -2.72 -16.54
CA ALA A 33 41.01 -3.31 -17.49
C ALA A 33 40.21 -3.94 -18.65
N CYS A 34 39.99 -3.15 -19.70
CA CYS A 34 39.54 -3.67 -20.99
C CYS A 34 40.76 -4.19 -21.74
N VAL A 35 40.71 -5.46 -22.19
CA VAL A 35 41.68 -6.02 -23.13
C VAL A 35 41.45 -5.35 -24.49
N TRP A 36 42.50 -4.73 -25.04
CA TRP A 36 42.47 -3.96 -26.28
C TRP A 36 42.80 -4.84 -27.49
N PRO A 37 41.97 -4.88 -28.55
CA PRO A 37 42.41 -5.27 -29.88
C PRO A 37 43.01 -4.06 -30.62
N ARG A 38 43.95 -4.36 -31.52
CA ARG A 38 44.95 -3.44 -32.07
C ARG A 38 44.57 -2.91 -33.46
N ASP A 39 43.34 -2.38 -33.63
CA ASP A 39 42.90 -1.73 -34.87
C ASP A 39 42.04 -0.47 -34.60
N ILE A 40 42.34 0.62 -35.32
CA ILE A 40 42.08 2.02 -34.88
C ILE A 40 40.76 2.63 -35.39
N THR A 41 39.98 1.96 -36.23
CA THR A 41 38.85 2.62 -36.93
C THR A 41 37.45 2.34 -36.36
N PHE A 42 37.32 1.63 -35.22
CA PHE A 42 36.03 1.27 -34.60
C PHE A 42 35.73 1.97 -33.26
N TYR A 43 36.55 2.95 -32.86
CA TYR A 43 36.56 3.47 -31.49
C TYR A 43 35.42 4.41 -31.10
N VAL A 44 34.83 5.15 -32.03
CA VAL A 44 33.81 6.16 -31.68
C VAL A 44 32.43 5.55 -31.42
N TYR A 45 32.14 4.40 -32.05
CA TYR A 45 30.83 3.74 -31.95
C TYR A 45 30.71 2.87 -30.68
N TYR A 46 31.77 2.16 -30.30
CA TYR A 46 31.73 1.26 -29.13
C TYR A 46 31.79 1.98 -27.78
N PHE A 47 32.40 3.17 -27.71
CA PHE A 47 32.43 3.97 -26.49
C PHE A 47 31.04 4.57 -26.15
N TYR A 48 30.26 4.93 -27.17
CA TYR A 48 28.86 5.35 -27.00
C TYR A 48 27.93 4.19 -26.61
N ILE A 49 28.20 2.98 -27.11
CA ILE A 49 27.39 1.78 -26.80
C ILE A 49 27.63 1.28 -25.36
N CYS A 50 28.86 1.33 -24.84
CA CYS A 50 29.15 0.85 -23.48
C CYS A 50 28.58 1.78 -22.38
N VAL A 51 28.43 3.07 -22.66
CA VAL A 51 27.81 4.06 -21.74
C VAL A 51 26.28 4.03 -21.82
N THR A 52 25.68 3.75 -22.99
CA THR A 52 24.23 3.67 -23.16
C THR A 52 23.61 2.35 -22.65
N ILE A 53 24.35 1.25 -22.66
CA ILE A 53 23.90 -0.03 -22.09
C ILE A 53 23.71 0.04 -20.56
N ASN A 54 24.52 0.83 -19.85
CA ASN A 54 24.37 1.01 -18.40
C ASN A 54 23.20 1.92 -18.02
N MET A 55 22.87 2.93 -18.83
CA MET A 55 21.77 3.86 -18.50
C MET A 55 20.37 3.31 -18.84
N CYS A 56 20.23 2.47 -19.87
CA CYS A 56 18.96 1.79 -20.15
C CYS A 56 18.62 0.70 -19.11
N SER A 57 19.64 0.05 -18.54
CA SER A 57 19.46 -0.97 -17.50
C SER A 57 18.98 -0.37 -16.17
N LEU A 58 19.55 0.78 -15.77
CA LEU A 58 19.17 1.46 -14.52
C LEU A 58 17.73 2.01 -14.56
N TYR A 59 17.29 2.56 -15.69
CA TYR A 59 15.92 3.08 -15.83
C TYR A 59 14.88 1.96 -15.71
N ASN A 60 15.10 0.83 -16.38
CA ASN A 60 14.23 -0.33 -16.25
C ASN A 60 14.21 -0.88 -14.83
N PHE A 61 15.36 -0.93 -14.16
CA PHE A 61 15.43 -1.36 -12.75
C PHE A 61 14.66 -0.42 -11.82
N LEU A 62 14.81 0.89 -11.98
CA LEU A 62 14.08 1.90 -11.21
C LEU A 62 12.57 1.86 -11.48
N PHE A 63 12.17 1.66 -12.74
CA PHE A 63 10.77 1.53 -13.12
C PHE A 63 10.12 0.28 -12.48
N VAL A 64 10.80 -0.87 -12.52
CA VAL A 64 10.35 -2.10 -11.85
C VAL A 64 10.31 -1.92 -10.33
N LEU A 65 11.29 -1.24 -9.74
CA LEU A 65 11.25 -0.89 -8.30
C LEU A 65 10.05 -0.01 -7.95
N CYS A 66 9.77 1.04 -8.74
CA CYS A 66 8.61 1.90 -8.51
C CYS A 66 7.29 1.14 -8.61
N ILE A 67 7.14 0.25 -9.60
CA ILE A 67 5.92 -0.58 -9.75
C ILE A 67 5.78 -1.53 -8.56
N THR A 68 6.84 -2.23 -8.18
CA THR A 68 6.80 -3.18 -7.06
C THR A 68 6.53 -2.50 -5.72
N VAL A 69 7.04 -1.29 -5.50
CA VAL A 69 6.71 -0.47 -4.31
C VAL A 69 5.25 0.00 -4.36
N SER A 70 4.76 0.44 -5.52
CA SER A 70 3.39 0.93 -5.68
C SER A 70 2.34 -0.17 -5.53
N ILE A 71 2.63 -1.40 -5.96
CA ILE A 71 1.72 -2.54 -5.78
C ILE A 71 1.55 -2.88 -4.28
N ARG A 72 2.57 -2.62 -3.45
CA ARG A 72 2.50 -2.87 -2.00
C ARG A 72 1.72 -1.82 -1.20
N THR A 73 1.35 -0.68 -1.80
CA THR A 73 0.66 0.40 -1.09
C THR A 73 -0.86 0.41 -1.26
N VAL A 74 -1.45 -0.61 -1.88
CA VAL A 74 -2.92 -0.77 -1.86
C VAL A 74 -3.34 -1.26 -0.47
N PHE A 75 -3.48 -0.31 0.46
CA PHE A 75 -4.01 -0.54 1.81
C PHE A 75 -5.48 -0.94 1.73
N SER A 76 -5.73 -2.22 1.45
CA SER A 76 -7.04 -2.79 1.70
C SER A 76 -7.17 -2.93 3.22
N ALA A 77 -8.14 -2.25 3.83
CA ALA A 77 -8.54 -2.47 5.23
C ALA A 77 -9.32 -3.79 5.35
N VAL A 78 -8.73 -4.86 4.81
CA VAL A 78 -9.30 -6.21 4.76
C VAL A 78 -8.31 -7.12 5.45
N ALA A 79 -8.70 -7.65 6.60
CA ALA A 79 -7.99 -8.74 7.24
C ALA A 79 -8.58 -10.07 6.75
N LEU A 80 -7.72 -11.05 6.48
CA LEU A 80 -8.14 -12.42 6.20
C LEU A 80 -7.93 -13.24 7.47
N GLN A 81 -9.00 -13.81 8.01
CA GLN A 81 -8.95 -14.75 9.11
C GLN A 81 -8.98 -16.17 8.55
N LEU A 82 -7.99 -16.97 8.94
CA LEU A 82 -7.92 -18.39 8.61
C LEU A 82 -9.07 -19.15 9.29
N PRO A 83 -9.50 -20.29 8.72
CA PRO A 83 -10.54 -21.11 9.33
C PRO A 83 -10.11 -21.57 10.73
N GLU A 84 -10.97 -21.31 11.72
CA GLU A 84 -10.79 -21.80 13.08
C GLU A 84 -11.56 -23.11 13.28
N GLU A 85 -11.10 -23.94 14.23
CA GLU A 85 -11.77 -25.19 14.57
C GLU A 85 -13.16 -24.90 15.16
N LYS A 86 -14.20 -25.48 14.55
CA LYS A 86 -15.58 -25.30 15.00
C LYS A 86 -15.80 -26.04 16.33
N PRO A 87 -16.48 -25.42 17.31
CA PRO A 87 -16.94 -26.14 18.49
C PRO A 87 -17.82 -27.34 18.09
N LYS A 88 -17.73 -28.45 18.83
CA LYS A 88 -18.51 -29.68 18.57
C LYS A 88 -20.02 -29.41 18.47
N GLU A 89 -20.52 -28.48 19.26
CA GLU A 89 -21.92 -28.06 19.29
C GLU A 89 -22.38 -27.41 17.97
N MET A 90 -21.47 -26.75 17.24
CA MET A 90 -21.74 -26.04 15.99
C MET A 90 -21.18 -26.76 14.76
N ALA A 91 -20.66 -27.98 14.91
CA ALA A 91 -20.07 -28.75 13.83
C ALA A 91 -21.06 -29.04 12.68
N HIS A 92 -22.35 -29.10 13.00
CA HIS A 92 -23.43 -29.36 12.04
C HIS A 92 -23.83 -28.13 11.21
N LEU A 93 -23.36 -26.92 11.55
CA LEU A 93 -23.72 -25.69 10.86
C LEU A 93 -22.72 -25.40 9.73
N GLU A 94 -23.24 -25.18 8.52
CA GLU A 94 -22.45 -24.77 7.37
C GLU A 94 -22.03 -23.29 7.48
N GLY A 95 -20.77 -22.99 7.14
CA GLY A 95 -20.23 -21.64 7.21
C GLY A 95 -18.91 -21.53 7.97
N CYS A 96 -18.47 -20.31 8.23
CA CYS A 96 -17.23 -20.00 8.95
C CYS A 96 -17.55 -19.70 10.42
N TYR A 97 -16.88 -20.38 11.35
CA TYR A 97 -16.98 -20.02 12.76
C TYR A 97 -16.05 -18.83 13.04
N VAL A 98 -16.58 -17.79 13.67
CA VAL A 98 -15.83 -16.59 14.05
C VAL A 98 -15.80 -16.51 15.57
N LEU A 99 -14.64 -16.78 16.18
CA LEU A 99 -14.48 -16.79 17.64
C LEU A 99 -14.91 -15.47 18.30
N ALA A 100 -14.60 -14.33 17.67
CA ALA A 100 -14.97 -13.01 18.18
C ALA A 100 -16.49 -12.83 18.36
N LEU A 101 -17.28 -13.50 17.52
CA LEU A 101 -18.75 -13.43 17.54
C LEU A 101 -19.39 -14.67 18.17
N LYS A 102 -18.60 -15.72 18.47
CA LYS A 102 -19.04 -17.04 18.95
C LYS A 102 -20.23 -17.60 18.14
N ARG A 103 -20.19 -17.43 16.82
CA ARG A 103 -21.24 -17.88 15.90
C ARG A 103 -20.67 -18.36 14.57
N VAL A 104 -21.46 -19.15 13.85
CA VAL A 104 -21.19 -19.53 12.47
C VAL A 104 -21.84 -18.50 11.53
N LEU A 105 -21.07 -18.01 10.56
CA LEU A 105 -21.51 -17.11 9.52
C LEU A 105 -21.81 -17.91 8.23
N PRO A 106 -23.00 -17.74 7.63
CA PRO A 106 -23.33 -18.40 6.38
C PRO A 106 -22.46 -17.90 5.23
N TYR A 107 -22.21 -18.77 4.24
CA TYR A 107 -21.38 -18.44 3.09
C TYR A 107 -21.97 -17.29 2.25
N ASN A 108 -21.10 -16.43 1.74
CA ASN A 108 -21.41 -15.30 0.85
C ASN A 108 -22.47 -14.32 1.38
N THR A 109 -22.72 -14.33 2.69
CA THR A 109 -23.68 -13.43 3.32
C THR A 109 -22.92 -12.52 4.27
N PRO A 110 -22.79 -11.22 3.98
CA PRO A 110 -22.08 -10.30 4.84
C PRO A 110 -22.83 -10.13 6.16
N PHE A 111 -22.07 -10.08 7.26
CA PHE A 111 -22.60 -9.85 8.59
C PHE A 111 -21.88 -8.67 9.25
N SER A 112 -22.65 -7.71 9.75
CA SER A 112 -22.15 -6.56 10.52
C SER A 112 -22.80 -6.54 11.90
N PRO A 113 -22.02 -6.59 12.99
CA PRO A 113 -22.54 -6.38 14.33
C PRO A 113 -23.16 -4.98 14.47
N GLN A 114 -24.30 -4.88 15.17
CA GLN A 114 -25.00 -3.63 15.48
C GLN A 114 -25.13 -3.47 17.00
N ASP A 115 -24.06 -3.79 17.72
CA ASP A 115 -23.98 -3.77 19.19
C ASP A 115 -23.43 -2.44 19.74
N GLY A 116 -23.18 -1.46 18.86
CA GLY A 116 -22.52 -0.20 19.21
C GLY A 116 -21.01 -0.35 19.44
N GLY A 117 -20.44 -1.53 19.18
CA GLY A 117 -19.02 -1.83 19.32
C GLY A 117 -18.21 -1.39 18.11
N ALA A 118 -17.45 -2.32 17.54
CA ALA A 118 -16.59 -2.05 16.39
C ALA A 118 -17.40 -2.07 15.08
N CYS A 119 -17.22 -1.04 14.24
CA CYS A 119 -17.80 -1.00 12.89
C CYS A 119 -17.01 -1.91 11.94
N LEU A 120 -17.46 -3.15 11.82
CA LEU A 120 -16.84 -4.21 11.02
C LEU A 120 -17.88 -4.90 10.11
N GLN A 121 -17.39 -5.49 9.03
CA GLN A 121 -18.16 -6.45 8.22
C GLN A 121 -17.37 -7.75 8.10
N PHE A 122 -18.03 -8.86 8.38
CA PHE A 122 -17.49 -10.19 8.18
C PHE A 122 -18.13 -10.79 6.93
N ASN A 123 -17.32 -11.38 6.07
CA ASN A 123 -17.79 -12.13 4.91
C ASN A 123 -17.12 -13.50 4.88
N CYS A 124 -17.91 -14.55 5.08
CA CYS A 124 -17.45 -15.93 5.00
C CYS A 124 -17.47 -16.40 3.53
N ARG A 125 -16.30 -16.70 2.98
CA ARG A 125 -16.17 -17.25 1.62
C ARG A 125 -16.31 -18.76 1.62
N ARG A 126 -16.56 -19.34 0.43
CA ARG A 126 -16.72 -20.81 0.24
C ARG A 126 -15.46 -21.62 0.53
N ASP A 127 -14.28 -20.99 0.57
CA ASP A 127 -13.01 -21.60 0.97
C ASP A 127 -12.78 -21.59 2.48
N ASN A 128 -13.82 -21.31 3.28
CA ASN A 128 -13.79 -21.18 4.74
C ASN A 128 -12.92 -20.01 5.25
N ILE A 129 -12.45 -19.13 4.38
CA ILE A 129 -11.72 -17.93 4.77
C ILE A 129 -12.73 -16.83 5.09
N THR A 130 -12.57 -16.19 6.24
CA THR A 130 -13.39 -15.03 6.62
C THR A 130 -12.65 -13.75 6.30
N SER A 131 -13.21 -12.94 5.41
CA SER A 131 -12.75 -11.57 5.18
C SER A 131 -13.38 -10.64 6.20
N ILE A 132 -12.57 -9.83 6.87
CA ILE A 132 -13.00 -8.83 7.84
C ILE A 132 -12.69 -7.46 7.26
N PHE A 133 -13.73 -6.67 7.00
CA PHE A 133 -13.63 -5.29 6.53
C PHE A 133 -13.78 -4.35 7.73
N SER A 134 -12.88 -3.37 7.84
CA SER A 134 -12.95 -2.34 8.86
C SER A 134 -13.02 -0.94 8.24
N CYS A 135 -13.44 0.04 9.03
CA CYS A 135 -13.25 1.44 8.66
C CYS A 135 -11.75 1.72 8.61
N GLY A 136 -11.23 2.08 7.43
CA GLY A 136 -9.85 2.52 7.30
C GLY A 136 -9.55 3.74 8.18
N THR A 137 -8.27 4.06 8.39
CA THR A 137 -7.91 5.31 9.07
C THR A 137 -8.30 6.48 8.17
N LEU A 138 -9.23 7.31 8.66
CA LEU A 138 -9.58 8.55 7.98
C LEU A 138 -8.63 9.66 8.45
N HIS A 139 -7.94 10.29 7.50
CA HIS A 139 -7.17 11.50 7.76
C HIS A 139 -7.81 12.65 6.98
N VAL A 140 -8.16 13.70 7.70
CA VAL A 140 -8.76 14.91 7.14
C VAL A 140 -7.77 16.04 7.37
N GLY A 141 -7.36 16.73 6.31
CA GLY A 141 -6.42 17.84 6.40
C GLY A 141 -7.05 19.11 6.96
N ASP A 142 -6.21 20.11 7.30
CA ASP A 142 -6.59 21.34 8.02
C ASP A 142 -7.50 22.32 7.24
N ASN A 143 -8.02 21.93 6.07
CA ASN A 143 -8.74 22.80 5.13
C ASN A 143 -10.22 23.02 5.51
N GLY A 144 -10.56 23.15 6.80
CA GLY A 144 -11.94 23.36 7.24
C GLY A 144 -12.86 22.15 7.06
N CYS A 145 -12.26 20.97 7.06
CA CYS A 145 -12.97 19.70 7.10
C CYS A 145 -12.89 19.11 8.52
N ALA A 146 -13.96 18.47 8.97
CA ALA A 146 -14.02 17.82 10.27
C ALA A 146 -14.34 16.34 10.11
N ILE A 147 -13.82 15.50 11.00
CA ILE A 147 -14.25 14.10 11.12
C ILE A 147 -15.53 14.09 11.95
N VAL A 148 -16.60 13.57 11.37
CA VAL A 148 -17.87 13.30 12.06
C VAL A 148 -17.92 11.82 12.37
N SER A 149 -18.10 11.48 13.65
CA SER A 149 -18.23 10.09 14.09
C SER A 149 -19.46 9.43 13.46
N GLY A 150 -19.26 8.23 12.92
CA GLY A 150 -20.35 7.42 12.37
C GLY A 150 -21.18 6.76 13.48
N ASP A 151 -22.45 6.48 13.21
CA ASP A 151 -23.34 5.79 14.14
C ASP A 151 -23.01 4.28 14.19
N LYS A 152 -22.49 3.82 15.33
CA LYS A 152 -22.03 2.43 15.52
C LYS A 152 -23.17 1.40 15.59
N TYR A 153 -24.43 1.82 15.59
CA TYR A 153 -25.59 0.92 15.51
C TYR A 153 -26.03 0.63 14.06
N LEU A 154 -25.46 1.31 13.07
CA LEU A 154 -25.71 1.04 11.66
C LEU A 154 -24.78 -0.06 11.12
N PRO A 155 -25.18 -0.78 10.06
CA PRO A 155 -24.29 -1.75 9.42
C PRO A 155 -23.12 -1.05 8.71
N TYR A 156 -22.02 -1.78 8.51
CA TYR A 156 -20.93 -1.31 7.64
C TYR A 156 -21.42 -1.20 6.19
N PRO A 157 -21.04 -0.13 5.44
CA PRO A 157 -20.07 0.91 5.79
C PRO A 157 -20.65 2.13 6.50
N ASP A 158 -21.95 2.15 6.80
CA ASP A 158 -22.63 3.34 7.29
C ASP A 158 -22.21 3.77 8.69
N CYS A 159 -21.77 2.82 9.53
CA CYS A 159 -21.22 3.09 10.86
C CYS A 159 -19.80 3.71 10.87
N CYS A 160 -19.16 3.86 9.71
CA CYS A 160 -17.83 4.45 9.62
C CYS A 160 -17.87 5.97 9.79
N ASP A 161 -16.78 6.50 10.36
CA ASP A 161 -16.59 7.94 10.49
C ASP A 161 -16.44 8.56 9.10
N ARG A 162 -16.96 9.79 8.94
CA ARG A 162 -17.01 10.47 7.65
C ARG A 162 -16.32 11.83 7.75
N GLY A 163 -15.58 12.20 6.71
CA GLY A 163 -15.03 13.54 6.57
C GLY A 163 -16.11 14.45 6.01
N VAL A 164 -16.48 15.49 6.75
CA VAL A 164 -17.42 16.52 6.29
C VAL A 164 -16.65 17.81 6.08
N CYS A 165 -16.66 18.33 4.86
CA CYS A 165 -16.01 19.58 4.49
C CYS A 165 -17.07 20.66 4.25
N ASN A 166 -16.91 21.83 4.86
CA ASN A 166 -17.73 22.99 4.53
C ASN A 166 -17.30 23.52 3.15
N SER A 167 -18.14 23.31 2.13
CA SER A 167 -17.88 23.69 0.74
C SER A 167 -17.83 25.21 0.48
N ILE A 168 -17.96 26.04 1.51
CA ILE A 168 -18.21 27.49 1.36
C ILE A 168 -16.93 28.27 0.98
N ASN A 169 -15.72 27.74 1.20
CA ASN A 169 -14.47 28.49 0.99
C ASN A 169 -13.40 27.81 0.13
N HIS A 170 -13.73 26.76 -0.62
CA HIS A 170 -12.80 26.24 -1.63
C HIS A 170 -12.81 27.12 -2.88
N LYS A 171 -12.29 28.35 -2.76
CA LYS A 171 -11.90 29.16 -3.91
C LYS A 171 -10.70 28.44 -4.51
N SER A 172 -10.94 27.67 -5.58
CA SER A 172 -9.89 26.97 -6.33
C SER A 172 -8.78 27.95 -6.67
N ILE A 173 -7.63 27.84 -6.01
CA ILE A 173 -6.41 28.50 -6.43
C ILE A 173 -5.93 27.68 -7.63
N VAL A 174 -6.50 28.00 -8.80
CA VAL A 174 -5.92 27.65 -10.09
C VAL A 174 -4.85 28.71 -10.34
N THR A 175 -3.60 28.38 -10.06
CA THR A 175 -2.41 29.13 -10.49
C THR A 175 -1.59 28.26 -11.39
#